data_AF-A0A645H159-F1
#
_entry.id   AF-A0A645H159-F1
#
_cell.length_a   1.000
_cell.length_b   1.000
_cell.length_c   1.000
_cell.angle_alpha   90.00
_cell.angle_beta   90.00
_cell.angle_gamma   90.00
#
_symmetry.space_group_name_H-M   'P 1'
#
loop_
_entity.id
_entity.type
_entity.pdbx_description
1 polymer ?
#
loop_
_entity_poly.entity_id
_entity_poly.type
_entity_poly.pdbx_seq_one_letter_code
_entity_poly.pdbx_strand_id
1 'polypeptide(L)' 'MVTCGMYDSSGEFAIKVGMPAKSGVGGGILALVQGKAGLGVYSPALDEKGNSLCGIKTLEYLSQALDLHYFKGNQ' A
#
# COMPACT_ATOMS: atom_id res chain seq x y z
N MET A 1 10.50 -3.79 -1.27
CA MET A 1 9.15 -3.21 -1.50
C MET A 1 8.83 -2.10 -0.49
N VAL A 2 8.94 -2.34 0.81
CA VAL A 2 8.56 -1.34 1.86
C VAL A 2 9.10 0.08 1.62
N THR A 3 10.39 0.23 1.31
CA THR A 3 11.05 1.56 1.23
C THR A 3 11.18 2.15 -0.16
N CYS A 4 10.84 1.41 -1.23
CA CYS A 4 11.07 1.84 -2.62
C CYS A 4 9.90 1.50 -3.56
N GLY A 5 8.82 0.91 -3.06
CA GLY A 5 7.75 0.34 -3.87
C GLY A 5 6.79 1.36 -4.48
N MET A 6 6.66 2.51 -3.83
CA MET A 6 5.68 3.55 -4.12
C MET A 6 6.36 4.85 -4.59
N TYR A 7 7.54 4.72 -5.22
CA TYR A 7 8.36 5.84 -5.67
C TYR A 7 8.67 6.78 -4.49
N ASP A 8 8.56 8.09 -4.70
CA ASP A 8 8.79 9.13 -3.70
C ASP A 8 7.78 9.08 -2.54
N SER A 9 6.70 8.30 -2.65
CA SER A 9 5.70 8.11 -1.59
C SER A 9 6.02 6.94 -0.66
N SER A 10 7.11 6.19 -0.88
CA SER A 10 7.36 4.93 -0.16
C SER A 10 7.44 5.11 1.36
N GLY A 11 8.06 6.18 1.85
CA GLY A 11 8.12 6.47 3.29
C GLY A 11 6.75 6.79 3.89
N GLU A 12 5.98 7.66 3.24
CA GLU A 12 4.63 8.03 3.67
C GLU A 12 3.67 6.82 3.66
N PHE A 13 3.75 5.99 2.61
CA PHE A 13 2.97 4.77 2.49
C PHE A 13 3.32 3.76 3.59
N ALA A 14 4.61 3.59 3.90
CA ALA A 14 5.04 2.70 4.98
C ALA A 14 4.51 3.12 6.35
N ILE A 15 4.34 4.43 6.61
CA ILE A 15 3.80 4.97 7.87
C ILE A 15 2.27 4.84 7.93
N LYS A 16 1.56 5.12 6.83
CA LYS A 16 0.09 5.13 6.81
C LYS A 16 -0.52 3.75 6.63
N VAL A 17 0.07 2.94 5.75
CA VAL A 17 -0.44 1.64 5.33
C VAL A 17 0.33 0.50 5.98
N GLY A 18 1.65 0.63 6.08
CA GLY A 18 2.48 -0.38 6.74
C GLY A 18 2.42 -1.74 6.06
N MET A 19 2.33 -1.81 4.73
CA MET A 19 2.45 -3.07 3.98
C MET A 19 3.56 -2.93 2.93
N PRO A 20 4.42 -3.94 2.73
CA PRO A 20 5.28 -3.97 1.54
C PRO A 20 4.41 -3.92 0.27
N ALA A 21 4.63 -2.94 -0.62
CA ALA A 21 3.85 -2.80 -1.84
C ALA A 21 4.69 -2.41 -3.06
N LYS A 22 4.09 -2.48 -4.26
CA LYS A 22 4.59 -1.88 -5.51
C LYS A 22 3.41 -1.27 -6.29
N SER A 23 3.58 -0.02 -6.71
CA SER A 23 2.63 0.70 -7.58
C SER A 23 3.06 0.71 -9.04
N GLY A 24 2.12 0.88 -9.97
CA GLY A 24 2.38 1.13 -11.38
C GLY A 24 1.42 2.19 -11.96
N VAL A 25 1.91 2.97 -12.92
CA VAL A 25 1.17 4.07 -13.57
C VAL A 25 -0.10 3.62 -14.33
N GLY A 26 -0.27 2.31 -14.54
CA GLY A 26 -1.54 1.75 -14.99
C GLY A 26 -2.67 1.82 -13.94
N GLY A 27 -2.38 2.30 -12.72
CA GLY A 27 -3.34 2.43 -11.63
C GLY A 27 -3.42 1.20 -10.70
N GLY A 28 -2.54 0.23 -10.89
CA GLY A 28 -2.46 -0.97 -10.06
C GLY A 28 -1.50 -0.81 -8.88
N ILE A 29 -1.86 -1.35 -7.72
CA ILE A 29 -0.96 -1.52 -6.58
C ILE A 29 -1.06 -2.95 -6.07
N LEU A 30 0.09 -3.61 -5.93
CA LEU A 30 0.20 -4.92 -5.28
C LEU A 30 0.80 -4.72 -3.89
N ALA A 31 0.18 -5.28 -2.85
CA ALA A 31 0.64 -5.23 -1.47
C ALA A 31 0.71 -6.64 -0.85
N LEU A 32 1.60 -6.81 0.13
CA LEU A 32 1.81 -8.07 0.84
C LEU A 32 1.44 -7.90 2.32
N VAL A 33 0.63 -8.82 2.83
CA VAL A 33 0.38 -9.00 4.26
C VAL A 33 1.18 -10.21 4.72
N GLN A 34 2.19 -9.98 5.57
CA GLN A 34 3.12 -11.02 5.97
C GLN A 34 2.41 -12.22 6.61
N GLY A 35 2.63 -13.41 6.05
CA GLY A 35 2.06 -14.67 6.55
C GLY A 35 0.55 -14.83 6.38
N LYS A 36 -0.15 -13.88 5.73
CA LYS A 36 -1.61 -13.91 5.60
C LYS A 36 -2.10 -13.90 4.16
N ALA A 37 -1.76 -12.88 3.37
CA ALA A 37 -2.35 -12.67 2.04
C ALA A 37 -1.52 -11.76 1.13
N GLY A 38 -1.78 -11.84 -0.18
CA GLY A 38 -1.43 -10.80 -1.15
C GLY A 38 -2.68 -10.00 -1.53
N LEU A 39 -2.56 -8.68 -1.61
CA LEU A 39 -3.65 -7.76 -1.97
C LEU A 39 -3.34 -7.08 -3.29
N GLY A 40 -4.30 -7.06 -4.21
CA GLY A 40 -4.24 -6.28 -5.45
C GLY A 40 -5.37 -5.26 -5.48
N VAL A 41 -5.03 -4.00 -5.75
CA VAL A 41 -6.02 -2.94 -5.97
C VAL A 41 -5.77 -2.27 -7.31
N TYR A 42 -6.85 -1.81 -7.94
CA TYR A 42 -6.79 -1.13 -9.24
C TYR A 42 -7.72 0.08 -9.23
N SER A 43 -7.16 1.23 -9.60
CA SER A 43 -7.92 2.43 -9.95
C SER A 43 -7.07 3.32 -10.85
N PRO A 44 -7.56 3.70 -12.04
CA PRO A 44 -6.77 4.45 -13.02
C PRO A 44 -6.46 5.89 -12.61
N ALA A 45 -7.23 6.49 -11.69
CA ALA A 45 -6.95 7.84 -11.20
C ALA A 45 -5.67 7.86 -10.35
N LEU A 46 -4.70 8.68 -10.75
CA LEU A 46 -3.39 8.81 -10.11
C LEU A 46 -3.26 10.13 -9.33
N ASP A 47 -2.43 10.12 -8.29
CA ASP A 47 -1.93 11.33 -7.64
C ASP A 47 -0.78 11.98 -8.44
N GLU A 48 -0.28 13.11 -7.96
CA GLU A 48 0.85 13.83 -8.58
C GLU A 48 2.15 13.01 -8.64
N LYS A 49 2.26 11.96 -7.81
CA LYS A 49 3.42 11.07 -7.72
C LYS A 49 3.24 9.79 -8.55
N GLY A 50 2.16 9.68 -9.33
CA GLY A 50 1.88 8.57 -10.23
C GLY A 50 1.33 7.31 -9.55
N ASN A 51 0.86 7.41 -8.30
CA ASN A 51 0.25 6.30 -7.58
C ASN A 51 -1.27 6.35 -7.62
N SER A 52 -1.92 5.19 -7.59
CA SER A 52 -3.39 5.11 -7.60
C SER A 52 -4.01 5.75 -6.34
N LEU A 53 -4.82 6.79 -6.54
CA LEU A 53 -5.38 7.60 -5.45
C LEU A 53 -6.36 6.79 -4.59
N CYS A 54 -7.34 6.14 -5.23
CA CYS A 54 -8.26 5.24 -4.54
C CYS A 54 -7.55 3.96 -4.06
N GLY A 55 -6.55 3.48 -4.80
CA GLY A 55 -5.79 2.29 -4.42
C GLY A 55 -5.07 2.45 -3.08
N ILE A 56 -4.36 3.57 -2.89
CA ILE A 56 -3.70 3.88 -1.62
C ILE A 56 -4.73 3.97 -0.49
N LYS A 57 -5.82 4.73 -0.68
CA LYS A 57 -6.85 4.89 0.37
C LYS A 57 -7.52 3.58 0.75
N THR A 58 -7.72 2.69 -0.22
CA THR A 58 -8.29 1.36 0.03
C THR A 58 -7.35 0.52 0.88
N LEU A 59 -6.05 0.52 0.56
CA LEU A 59 -5.06 -0.23 1.33
C LEU A 59 -4.87 0.35 2.74
N GLU A 60 -4.92 1.68 2.90
CA GLU A 60 -4.90 2.34 4.20
C GLU A 60 -6.11 1.93 5.06
N TYR A 61 -7.31 1.96 4.49
CA TYR A 61 -8.53 1.52 5.16
C TYR A 61 -8.45 0.05 5.58
N LEU A 62 -8.03 -0.84 4.68
CA LEU A 62 -7.90 -2.27 4.98
C LEU A 62 -6.85 -2.54 6.05
N SER A 63 -5.72 -1.82 6.02
CA SER A 63 -4.68 -1.94 7.04
C SER A 63 -5.21 -1.65 8.44
N GLN A 64 -6.00 -0.58 8.58
CA GLN A 64 -6.62 -0.18 9.84
C GLN A 64 -7.75 -1.12 10.27
N ALA A 65 -8.65 -1.45 9.35
CA ALA A 65 -9.86 -2.24 9.64
C ALA A 65 -9.54 -3.70 10.01
N LEU A 66 -8.46 -4.27 9.46
CA LEU A 66 -8.09 -5.67 9.61
C LEU A 66 -6.78 -5.88 10.40
N ASP A 67 -6.23 -4.79 10.93
CA ASP A 67 -4.97 -4.77 11.67
C ASP A 67 -3.79 -5.45 10.94
N LEU A 68 -3.52 -4.98 9.72
CA LEU A 68 -2.53 -5.58 8.80
C LEU A 68 -1.19 -4.83 8.76
N HIS A 69 -1.00 -3.88 9.69
CA HIS A 69 0.12 -2.97 9.66
C HIS A 69 1.42 -3.65 10.14
N TYR A 70 2.40 -3.78 9.25
CA TYR A 70 3.68 -4.48 9.45
C TYR A 70 4.48 -4.01 10.68
N PHE A 71 4.44 -2.72 10.98
CA PHE A 71 5.16 -2.15 12.13
C PHE A 71 4.41 -2.27 13.46
N LYS A 72 3.15 -2.73 13.43
CA LYS A 72 2.43 -3.05 14.65
C LYS A 72 2.94 -4.43 15.08
N GLY A 73 3.77 -4.46 16.11
CA GLY A 73 4.37 -5.70 16.61
C GLY A 73 3.31 -6.77 16.86
N ASN A 74 3.60 -8.00 16.44
CA ASN A 74 2.71 -9.15 16.66
C ASN A 74 2.34 -9.23 18.16
N GLN A 75 1.04 -9.31 18.45
CA GLN A 75 0.56 -10.01 19.64
C GLN A 75 0.73 -11.51 19.43
#